data_AF-A0A2N8UGU7-F1
#
_entry.id   AF-A0A2N8UGU7-F1
#
_cell.length_a   1.000
_cell.length_b   1.000
_cell.length_c   1.000
_cell.angle_alpha   90.00
_cell.angle_beta   90.00
_cell.angle_gamma   90.00
#
_symmetry.space_group_name_H-M   'P 1'
#
loop_
_entity.id
_entity.type
_entity.pdbx_description
1 polymer ?
#
loop_
_entity_poly.entity_id
_entity_poly.type
_entity_poly.pdbx_seq_one_letter_code
_entity_poly.pdbx_strand_id
1 'polypeptide(L)'
;MRLHLPAFLSLAAFFASLLLLSQSSLAAPTGDQGASSSRAAAQDAVPLSPTPPFLSPENPSQRPHRLPGSPSKPRTPMIGNNGLFVERPPIDDYIKYLDINRIRTSSNNDIYNKQFANTALPMFRNMPLFSSRHNPGLIEQALKRYNAVVIVDQPAQQARVIRLKSGSLQVKAPQKSLQRILTLYEMHPGVHRVKKFLTNPQRHPPRTDRDVDRMPHAWGEPIMVPDEFDQDDMHVAASRGGGSFWLQHKDRGYLSINPSTLDVYKEPTNHAAEEIARVLRGYDADKKAYDKEFASLRWGAPLNLEVPSQTQSTLRAFTTYPRFASNVVNRQEMIDALQEHGRFHLYKKSRGRSEVAYKVTLARDAPMYIQIKPLSTKERLGERVMSVLGKIRKP
;
A
#
# COMPACT_ATOMS: atom_id res chain seq x y z
N MET A 1 -52.27 32.81 47.87
CA MET A 1 -50.91 32.25 47.68
C MET A 1 -50.96 30.75 47.93
N ARG A 2 -50.93 29.93 46.87
CA ARG A 2 -50.83 28.46 46.95
C ARG A 2 -49.52 28.06 46.27
N LEU A 3 -48.58 27.52 47.06
CA LEU A 3 -47.31 26.98 46.60
C LEU A 3 -47.51 25.53 46.13
N HIS A 4 -47.22 25.28 44.86
CA HIS A 4 -47.13 23.93 44.30
C HIS A 4 -45.66 23.45 44.35
N LEU A 5 -45.44 22.33 45.03
CA LEU A 5 -44.29 21.43 44.89
C LEU A 5 -44.85 20.03 45.22
N PRO A 6 -44.73 19.04 44.31
CA PRO A 6 -43.54 18.20 44.35
C PRO A 6 -43.13 17.58 42.99
N ALA A 7 -41.86 17.73 42.60
CA ALA A 7 -41.22 16.91 41.56
C ALA A 7 -39.85 16.32 41.96
N PHE A 8 -39.32 16.70 43.13
CA PHE A 8 -37.96 16.32 43.54
C PHE A 8 -37.85 14.98 44.29
N LEU A 9 -38.95 14.41 44.78
CA LEU A 9 -38.93 13.16 45.55
C LEU A 9 -38.89 11.88 44.67
N SER A 10 -39.18 11.97 43.38
CA SER A 10 -39.19 10.81 42.47
C SER A 10 -37.78 10.35 42.04
N LEU A 11 -36.80 11.26 41.99
CA LEU A 11 -35.46 10.93 41.51
C LEU A 11 -34.64 10.14 42.55
N ALA A 12 -34.81 10.44 43.84
CA ALA A 12 -34.10 9.76 44.92
C ALA A 12 -34.54 8.28 45.08
N ALA A 13 -35.83 8.00 44.85
CA ALA A 13 -36.37 6.64 44.90
C ALA A 13 -35.84 5.76 43.74
N PHE A 14 -35.55 6.34 42.58
CA PHE A 14 -35.01 5.60 41.43
C PHE A 14 -33.56 5.15 41.64
N PHE A 15 -32.75 5.94 42.37
CA PHE A 15 -31.37 5.58 42.70
C PHE A 15 -31.27 4.50 43.79
N ALA A 16 -32.21 4.45 44.74
CA ALA A 16 -32.24 3.41 45.77
C ALA A 16 -32.56 2.02 45.18
N SER A 17 -33.47 1.95 44.20
CA SER A 17 -33.88 0.67 43.58
C SER A 17 -32.79 0.04 42.68
N LEU A 18 -31.89 0.85 42.12
CA LEU A 18 -30.79 0.36 41.27
C LEU A 18 -29.59 -0.20 42.07
N LEU A 19 -29.43 0.21 43.33
CA LEU A 19 -28.38 -0.31 44.23
C LEU A 19 -28.73 -1.68 44.82
N LEU A 20 -30.02 -2.03 44.91
CA LEU A 20 -30.47 -3.33 45.44
C LEU A 20 -30.40 -4.48 44.43
N LEU A 21 -30.26 -4.21 43.13
CA LEU A 21 -30.18 -5.24 42.08
C LEU A 21 -28.75 -5.70 41.74
N SER A 22 -27.71 -5.13 42.34
CA SER A 22 -26.30 -5.48 42.05
C SER A 22 -25.65 -6.44 43.05
N GLN A 23 -26.42 -7.06 43.95
CA GLN A 23 -25.91 -7.97 45.00
C GLN A 23 -26.22 -9.46 44.74
N SER A 24 -26.82 -9.82 43.60
CA SER A 24 -27.34 -11.17 43.37
C SER A 24 -26.76 -11.82 42.10
N SER A 25 -25.51 -12.28 42.12
CA SER A 25 -25.02 -13.39 41.27
C SER A 25 -23.55 -13.72 41.54
N LEU A 26 -23.32 -14.53 42.58
CA LEU A 26 -22.05 -15.24 42.80
C LEU A 26 -22.41 -16.63 43.35
N ALA A 27 -22.48 -17.62 42.45
CA ALA A 27 -22.46 -19.04 42.80
C ALA A 27 -22.01 -19.82 41.56
N ALA A 28 -20.74 -20.21 41.55
CA ALA A 28 -20.24 -21.28 40.71
C ALA A 28 -20.51 -22.63 41.41
N PRO A 29 -20.78 -23.70 40.66
CA PRO A 29 -20.40 -25.03 41.07
C PRO A 29 -19.31 -25.58 40.16
N THR A 30 -18.19 -25.93 40.78
CA THR A 30 -17.23 -26.93 40.36
C THR A 30 -17.91 -28.28 40.12
N GLY A 31 -17.57 -28.93 39.01
CA GLY A 31 -17.97 -30.31 38.71
C GLY A 31 -17.05 -30.92 37.66
N ASP A 32 -16.04 -31.65 38.14
CA ASP A 32 -15.23 -32.60 37.36
C ASP A 32 -16.09 -33.74 36.82
N GLN A 33 -15.73 -34.20 35.60
CA GLN A 33 -15.81 -35.55 35.02
C GLN A 33 -15.68 -35.34 33.50
N GLY A 34 -14.86 -36.04 32.73
CA GLY A 34 -14.36 -37.40 32.83
C GLY A 34 -14.27 -37.91 31.39
N ALA A 35 -13.25 -38.71 31.12
CA ALA A 35 -12.75 -39.16 29.83
C ALA A 35 -13.72 -39.92 28.87
N SER A 36 -13.18 -40.17 27.67
CA SER A 36 -13.46 -41.25 26.69
C SER A 36 -14.56 -41.00 25.65
N SER A 37 -14.27 -40.94 24.33
CA SER A 37 -13.65 -41.90 23.37
C SER A 37 -14.66 -42.89 22.73
N SER A 38 -14.92 -42.71 21.44
CA SER A 38 -15.19 -43.76 20.41
C SER A 38 -15.66 -43.05 19.14
N ARG A 39 -14.98 -43.04 17.98
CA ARG A 39 -14.53 -44.13 17.08
C ARG A 39 -15.69 -44.72 16.25
N ALA A 40 -15.70 -44.38 14.95
CA ALA A 40 -16.12 -45.16 13.77
C ALA A 40 -15.89 -44.24 12.54
N ALA A 41 -15.04 -44.45 11.53
CA ALA A 41 -14.51 -45.60 10.78
C ALA A 41 -15.51 -46.28 9.82
N ALA A 42 -15.42 -45.92 8.54
CA ALA A 42 -15.50 -46.77 7.32
C ALA A 42 -15.26 -45.83 6.12
N GLN A 43 -14.13 -45.89 5.41
CA GLN A 43 -13.81 -46.82 4.30
C GLN A 43 -14.77 -46.68 3.10
N ASP A 44 -14.23 -46.21 1.97
CA ASP A 44 -14.34 -46.78 0.62
C ASP A 44 -13.74 -45.78 -0.39
N ALA A 45 -12.54 -46.05 -0.91
CA ALA A 45 -12.28 -46.80 -2.15
C ALA A 45 -12.51 -45.94 -3.42
N VAL A 46 -11.40 -45.39 -3.92
CA VAL A 46 -11.12 -45.03 -5.33
C VAL A 46 -11.38 -46.29 -6.17
N PRO A 47 -12.00 -46.25 -7.39
CA PRO A 47 -11.19 -45.92 -8.56
C PRO A 47 -11.86 -45.40 -9.86
N LEU A 48 -10.95 -44.89 -10.71
CA LEU A 48 -10.95 -44.91 -12.19
C LEU A 48 -11.68 -43.83 -13.00
N SER A 49 -10.83 -43.16 -13.78
CA SER A 49 -11.06 -42.31 -14.94
C SER A 49 -11.92 -42.96 -16.02
N PRO A 50 -12.76 -42.19 -16.75
CA PRO A 50 -13.24 -42.58 -18.05
C PRO A 50 -12.33 -42.00 -19.15
N THR A 51 -11.65 -42.92 -19.83
CA THR A 51 -11.05 -42.80 -21.15
C THR A 51 -12.11 -42.36 -22.18
N PRO A 52 -11.85 -41.36 -23.05
CA PRO A 52 -12.69 -41.12 -24.21
C PRO A 52 -12.43 -42.16 -25.32
N PRO A 53 -13.43 -42.43 -26.20
CA PRO A 53 -13.36 -43.52 -27.14
C PRO A 53 -12.42 -43.24 -28.33
N PHE A 54 -11.75 -44.31 -28.73
CA PHE A 54 -11.14 -44.49 -30.05
C PHE A 54 -12.15 -44.17 -31.17
N LEU A 55 -11.75 -43.29 -32.08
CA LEU A 55 -12.19 -43.32 -33.47
C LEU A 55 -10.96 -43.48 -34.37
N SER A 56 -11.18 -44.30 -35.39
CA SER A 56 -10.27 -44.97 -36.32
C SER A 56 -9.32 -44.07 -37.14
N PRO A 57 -8.31 -44.68 -37.80
CA PRO A 57 -7.22 -43.98 -38.45
C PRO A 57 -7.57 -43.55 -39.88
N GLU A 58 -7.52 -42.25 -40.17
CA GLU A 58 -7.51 -41.72 -41.53
C GLU A 58 -6.06 -41.42 -41.98
N ASN A 59 -5.55 -42.32 -42.81
CA ASN A 59 -4.94 -42.05 -44.11
C ASN A 59 -3.79 -40.99 -44.19
N PRO A 60 -2.51 -41.40 -44.21
CA PRO A 60 -1.41 -40.52 -44.55
C PRO A 60 -1.17 -40.55 -46.07
N SER A 61 -1.86 -39.72 -46.82
CA SER A 61 -1.46 -39.45 -48.19
C SER A 61 -1.81 -38.02 -48.60
N GLN A 62 -0.82 -37.33 -49.17
CA GLN A 62 -0.84 -35.97 -49.73
C GLN A 62 -0.55 -34.80 -48.76
N ARG A 63 0.72 -34.71 -48.33
CA ARG A 63 1.37 -33.40 -48.12
C ARG A 63 2.07 -33.00 -49.43
N PRO A 64 1.72 -31.88 -50.07
CA PRO A 64 2.58 -31.32 -51.11
C PRO A 64 3.88 -30.84 -50.47
N HIS A 65 5.00 -31.28 -51.04
CA HIS A 65 6.34 -30.84 -50.69
C HIS A 65 6.43 -29.30 -50.82
N ARG A 66 6.48 -28.59 -49.69
CA ARG A 66 6.95 -27.21 -49.67
C ARG A 66 8.47 -27.23 -49.84
N LEU A 67 8.92 -26.74 -50.98
CA LEU A 67 10.31 -26.38 -51.24
C LEU A 67 10.86 -25.49 -50.10
N PRO A 68 12.12 -25.66 -49.68
CA PRO A 68 12.76 -24.77 -48.71
C PRO A 68 12.89 -23.39 -49.35
N GLY A 69 11.99 -22.49 -48.97
CA GLY A 69 11.99 -21.11 -49.39
C GLY A 69 13.26 -20.42 -48.92
N SER A 70 13.89 -19.71 -49.86
CA SER A 70 15.04 -18.83 -49.68
C SER A 70 14.95 -18.03 -48.37
N PRO A 71 16.09 -17.77 -47.68
CA PRO A 71 16.12 -16.93 -46.49
C PRO A 71 15.58 -15.55 -46.85
N SER A 72 14.32 -15.31 -46.50
CA SER A 72 13.65 -14.04 -46.72
C SER A 72 14.47 -12.95 -46.02
N LYS A 73 14.82 -11.90 -46.78
CA LYS A 73 15.43 -10.68 -46.24
C LYS A 73 14.68 -10.27 -44.97
N PRO A 74 15.36 -9.87 -43.88
CA PRO A 74 14.68 -9.45 -42.66
C PRO A 74 13.67 -8.36 -43.02
N ARG A 75 12.39 -8.66 -42.88
CA ARG A 75 11.31 -7.71 -43.13
C ARG A 75 11.55 -6.50 -42.24
N THR A 76 11.54 -5.31 -42.83
CA THR A 76 11.61 -4.07 -42.06
C THR A 76 10.42 -4.06 -41.10
N PRO A 77 10.63 -4.01 -39.78
CA PRO A 77 9.55 -4.16 -38.82
C PRO A 77 8.58 -2.99 -38.94
N MET A 78 7.28 -3.30 -38.99
CA MET A 78 6.24 -2.28 -39.12
C MET A 78 6.11 -1.50 -37.81
N ILE A 79 6.22 -0.18 -37.90
CA ILE A 79 5.98 0.74 -36.77
C ILE A 79 4.52 1.19 -36.85
N GLY A 80 3.75 0.96 -35.78
CA GLY A 80 2.39 1.42 -35.66
C GLY A 80 2.30 2.93 -35.45
N ASN A 81 1.09 3.49 -35.60
CA ASN A 81 0.83 4.93 -35.45
C ASN A 81 1.20 5.50 -34.06
N ASN A 82 1.38 4.64 -33.05
CA ASN A 82 1.84 5.01 -31.71
C ASN A 82 3.37 5.05 -31.57
N GLY A 83 4.12 4.84 -32.66
CA GLY A 83 5.58 4.80 -32.64
C GLY A 83 6.17 3.53 -32.02
N LEU A 84 5.37 2.49 -31.78
CA LEU A 84 5.83 1.18 -31.31
C LEU A 84 5.84 0.17 -32.46
N PHE A 85 6.73 -0.81 -32.41
CA PHE A 85 6.68 -1.95 -33.33
C PHE A 85 5.39 -2.76 -33.13
N VAL A 86 4.73 -3.12 -34.24
CA VAL A 86 3.50 -3.93 -34.25
C VAL A 86 3.76 -5.31 -33.63
N GLU A 87 4.88 -5.93 -34.02
CA GLU A 87 5.41 -7.15 -33.39
C GLU A 87 6.72 -6.83 -32.69
N ARG A 88 6.97 -7.46 -31.53
CA ARG A 88 8.20 -7.26 -30.77
C ARG A 88 9.33 -8.10 -31.39
N PRO A 89 10.36 -7.50 -32.00
CA PRO A 89 11.53 -8.26 -32.41
C PRO A 89 12.34 -8.73 -31.17
N PRO A 90 13.03 -9.88 -31.28
CA PRO A 90 14.06 -10.27 -30.31
C PRO A 90 15.09 -9.16 -30.12
N ILE A 91 15.66 -9.01 -28.92
CA ILE A 91 16.58 -7.88 -28.64
C ILE A 91 17.76 -7.85 -29.61
N ASP A 92 18.37 -9.00 -29.89
CA ASP A 92 19.57 -9.06 -30.73
C ASP A 92 19.28 -8.69 -32.19
N ASP A 93 18.05 -8.90 -32.66
CA ASP A 93 17.60 -8.40 -33.96
C ASP A 93 17.23 -6.91 -33.90
N TYR A 94 16.58 -6.47 -32.82
CA TYR A 94 16.25 -5.07 -32.60
C TYR A 94 17.48 -4.17 -32.71
N ILE A 95 18.60 -4.59 -32.10
CA ILE A 95 19.84 -3.82 -32.05
C ILE A 95 20.39 -3.53 -33.45
N LYS A 96 20.14 -4.41 -34.44
CA LYS A 96 20.58 -4.21 -35.83
C LYS A 96 19.88 -3.04 -36.50
N TYR A 97 18.73 -2.60 -35.98
CA TYR A 97 18.05 -1.40 -36.47
C TYR A 97 18.62 -0.10 -35.92
N LEU A 98 19.50 -0.14 -34.90
CA LEU A 98 20.16 1.06 -34.38
C LEU A 98 21.28 1.51 -35.31
N ASP A 99 21.27 2.78 -35.71
CA ASP A 99 22.21 3.35 -36.66
C ASP A 99 23.08 4.44 -36.01
N ILE A 100 24.38 4.17 -35.93
CA ILE A 100 25.38 5.11 -35.42
C ILE A 100 25.36 6.44 -36.17
N ASN A 101 25.16 6.42 -37.49
CA ASN A 101 25.15 7.63 -38.28
C ASN A 101 23.97 8.50 -37.90
N ARG A 102 22.78 7.90 -37.71
CA ARG A 102 21.59 8.63 -37.20
C ARG A 102 21.80 9.15 -35.78
N ILE A 103 22.44 8.39 -34.90
CA ILE A 103 22.77 8.88 -33.54
C ILE A 103 23.65 10.14 -33.62
N ARG A 104 24.64 10.16 -34.51
CA ARG A 104 25.54 11.31 -34.68
C ARG A 104 24.81 12.51 -35.30
N THR A 105 24.09 12.31 -36.40
CA THR A 105 23.48 13.39 -37.20
C THR A 105 22.13 13.87 -36.70
N SER A 106 21.43 13.10 -35.87
CA SER A 106 20.12 13.51 -35.34
C SER A 106 20.22 14.82 -34.57
N SER A 107 19.44 15.83 -34.95
CA SER A 107 19.23 17.01 -34.12
C SER A 107 18.48 16.61 -32.85
N ASN A 108 18.73 17.33 -31.75
CA ASN A 108 17.95 17.16 -30.53
C ASN A 108 16.49 17.50 -30.85
N ASN A 109 15.66 16.48 -31.06
CA ASN A 109 14.28 16.68 -31.49
C ASN A 109 13.38 16.88 -30.25
N ASP A 110 12.67 18.00 -30.25
CA ASP A 110 11.84 18.44 -29.12
C ASP A 110 10.73 17.45 -28.74
N ILE A 111 10.23 16.65 -29.68
CA ILE A 111 9.19 15.64 -29.40
C ILE A 111 9.72 14.59 -28.42
N TYR A 112 10.93 14.11 -28.66
CA TYR A 112 11.55 13.10 -27.81
C TYR A 112 12.09 13.71 -26.52
N ASN A 113 12.56 14.96 -26.55
CA ASN A 113 12.90 15.70 -25.33
C ASN A 113 11.69 15.84 -24.39
N LYS A 114 10.50 16.13 -24.95
CA LYS A 114 9.23 16.14 -24.20
C LYS A 114 8.87 14.75 -23.69
N GLN A 115 9.08 13.69 -24.49
CA GLN A 115 8.91 12.32 -23.98
C GLN A 115 9.87 12.02 -22.83
N PHE A 116 11.18 12.26 -22.93
CA PHE A 116 12.12 12.05 -21.82
C PHE A 116 11.81 12.90 -20.59
N ALA A 117 11.31 14.12 -20.80
CA ALA A 117 10.87 15.05 -19.76
C ALA A 117 9.63 14.57 -18.99
N ASN A 118 8.63 14.06 -19.71
CA ASN A 118 7.31 13.75 -19.15
C ASN A 118 7.08 12.26 -18.89
N THR A 119 7.98 11.37 -19.32
CA THR A 119 7.76 9.93 -19.20
C THR A 119 8.15 9.38 -17.84
N ALA A 120 7.33 8.43 -17.36
CA ALA A 120 7.67 7.44 -16.34
C ALA A 120 8.74 6.43 -16.82
N LEU A 121 9.64 6.84 -17.72
CA LEU A 121 10.61 5.93 -18.32
C LEU A 121 11.52 5.38 -17.22
N PRO A 122 11.56 4.04 -17.04
CA PRO A 122 12.38 3.44 -16.02
C PRO A 122 13.86 3.75 -16.21
N MET A 123 14.60 3.92 -15.12
CA MET A 123 16.04 4.14 -15.16
C MET A 123 16.79 3.15 -14.29
N PHE A 124 17.86 2.58 -14.83
CA PHE A 124 18.85 1.83 -14.06
C PHE A 124 20.11 2.70 -13.93
N ARG A 125 20.35 3.22 -12.71
CA ARG A 125 21.33 4.29 -12.48
C ARG A 125 21.01 5.49 -13.39
N ASN A 126 21.91 5.88 -14.28
CA ASN A 126 21.71 6.96 -15.25
C ASN A 126 21.36 6.46 -16.66
N MET A 127 21.02 5.18 -16.81
CA MET A 127 20.71 4.56 -18.10
C MET A 127 19.21 4.35 -18.22
N PRO A 128 18.53 4.99 -19.18
CA PRO A 128 17.12 4.72 -19.43
C PRO A 128 16.89 3.30 -19.94
N LEU A 129 15.79 2.70 -19.49
CA LEU A 129 15.36 1.35 -19.81
C LEU A 129 14.25 1.41 -20.86
N PHE A 130 14.40 0.65 -21.94
CA PHE A 130 13.42 0.53 -23.02
C PHE A 130 13.06 -0.92 -23.26
N SER A 131 11.90 -1.18 -23.85
CA SER A 131 11.66 -2.47 -24.51
C SER A 131 12.03 -2.41 -25.98
N SER A 132 12.27 -3.58 -26.58
CA SER A 132 12.41 -3.75 -28.04
C SER A 132 11.14 -3.40 -28.84
N ARG A 133 10.07 -2.91 -28.21
CA ARG A 133 8.91 -2.33 -28.91
C ARG A 133 9.07 -0.84 -29.22
N HIS A 134 9.97 -0.13 -28.53
CA HIS A 134 10.13 1.31 -28.73
C HIS A 134 10.73 1.64 -30.09
N ASN A 135 10.40 2.81 -30.64
CA ASN A 135 11.02 3.30 -31.88
C ASN A 135 12.55 3.37 -31.75
N PRO A 136 13.32 2.82 -32.72
CA PRO A 136 14.78 2.94 -32.73
C PRO A 136 15.27 4.40 -32.62
N GLY A 137 14.60 5.35 -33.28
CA GLY A 137 14.95 6.77 -33.23
C GLY A 137 14.86 7.38 -31.82
N LEU A 138 13.92 6.92 -31.00
CA LEU A 138 13.84 7.32 -29.58
C LEU A 138 15.06 6.79 -28.81
N ILE A 139 15.39 5.52 -28.99
CA ILE A 139 16.55 4.90 -28.31
C ILE A 139 17.86 5.52 -28.78
N GLU A 140 17.99 5.86 -30.06
CA GLU A 140 19.14 6.54 -30.63
C GLU A 140 19.38 7.92 -30.01
N GLN A 141 18.32 8.70 -29.81
CA GLN A 141 18.43 9.99 -29.11
C GLN A 141 18.75 9.82 -27.63
N ALA A 142 18.22 8.79 -26.98
CA ALA A 142 18.61 8.45 -25.62
C ALA A 142 20.10 8.04 -25.55
N LEU A 143 20.60 7.26 -26.50
CA LEU A 143 22.01 6.90 -26.62
C LEU A 143 22.89 8.12 -26.81
N LYS A 144 22.48 9.08 -27.65
CA LYS A 144 23.18 10.36 -27.82
C LYS A 144 23.26 11.16 -26.52
N ARG A 145 22.15 11.23 -25.78
CA ARG A 145 22.03 12.05 -24.56
C ARG A 145 22.71 11.43 -23.34
N TYR A 146 22.54 10.13 -23.13
CA TYR A 146 22.97 9.43 -21.92
C TYR A 146 24.26 8.60 -22.14
N ASN A 147 24.76 8.49 -23.37
CA ASN A 147 25.85 7.60 -23.80
C ASN A 147 25.60 6.11 -23.56
N ALA A 148 24.48 5.74 -22.94
CA ALA A 148 24.15 4.38 -22.60
C ALA A 148 22.64 4.22 -22.38
N VAL A 149 22.11 3.07 -22.79
CA VAL A 149 20.72 2.66 -22.58
C VAL A 149 20.68 1.17 -22.26
N VAL A 150 19.54 0.72 -21.75
CA VAL A 150 19.30 -0.72 -21.54
C VAL A 150 18.04 -1.12 -22.29
N ILE A 151 18.14 -2.15 -23.13
CA ILE A 151 16.97 -2.76 -23.77
C ILE A 151 16.59 -4.00 -22.99
N VAL A 152 15.33 -4.08 -22.61
CA VAL A 152 14.72 -5.12 -21.77
C VAL A 152 13.74 -5.94 -22.60
N ASP A 153 13.82 -7.26 -22.45
CA ASP A 153 12.87 -8.24 -22.94
C ASP A 153 12.34 -9.07 -21.79
N GLN A 154 11.23 -8.58 -21.24
CA GLN A 154 10.59 -9.13 -20.06
C GLN A 154 10.06 -10.56 -20.27
N PRO A 155 9.31 -10.90 -21.34
CA PRO A 155 8.94 -12.29 -21.63
C PRO A 155 10.13 -13.24 -21.72
N ALA A 156 11.21 -12.81 -22.39
CA ALA A 156 12.42 -13.62 -22.51
C ALA A 156 13.32 -13.58 -21.26
N GLN A 157 12.98 -12.76 -20.25
CA GLN A 157 13.79 -12.50 -19.05
C GLN A 157 15.24 -12.09 -19.39
N GLN A 158 15.40 -11.25 -20.41
CA GLN A 158 16.71 -10.81 -20.90
C GLN A 158 16.84 -9.29 -20.93
N ALA A 159 18.09 -8.83 -20.91
CA ALA A 159 18.41 -7.44 -21.18
C ALA A 159 19.76 -7.32 -21.91
N ARG A 160 19.94 -6.20 -22.61
CA ARG A 160 21.21 -5.79 -23.23
C ARG A 160 21.51 -4.35 -22.83
N VAL A 161 22.70 -4.12 -22.30
CA VAL A 161 23.23 -2.78 -22.07
C VAL A 161 23.95 -2.35 -23.34
N ILE A 162 23.56 -1.21 -23.89
CA ILE A 162 24.15 -0.64 -25.10
C ILE A 162 24.84 0.65 -24.69
N ARG A 163 26.13 0.78 -25.01
CA ARG A 163 26.92 1.99 -24.75
C ARG A 163 27.46 2.55 -26.05
N LEU A 164 27.38 3.86 -26.20
CA LEU A 164 28.04 4.59 -27.27
C LEU A 164 29.47 4.92 -26.81
N LYS A 165 30.48 4.30 -27.42
CA LYS A 165 31.89 4.55 -27.10
C LYS A 165 32.71 4.72 -28.37
N SER A 166 33.47 5.81 -28.47
CA SER A 166 34.33 6.11 -29.62
C SER A 166 33.61 5.99 -30.97
N GLY A 167 32.32 6.37 -30.98
CA GLY A 167 31.51 6.32 -32.18
C GLY A 167 31.05 4.92 -32.61
N SER A 168 31.18 3.89 -31.77
CA SER A 168 30.60 2.56 -31.98
C SER A 168 29.64 2.16 -30.85
N LEU A 169 28.76 1.19 -31.14
CA LEU A 169 27.86 0.61 -30.15
C LEU A 169 28.49 -0.62 -29.52
N GLN A 170 28.69 -0.58 -28.21
CA GLN A 170 29.12 -1.74 -27.42
C GLN A 170 27.90 -2.36 -26.73
N VAL A 171 27.64 -3.62 -27.04
CA VAL A 171 26.51 -4.38 -26.48
C VAL A 171 27.04 -5.40 -25.47
N LYS A 172 26.46 -5.43 -24.28
CA LYS A 172 26.82 -6.40 -23.23
C LYS A 172 25.59 -6.92 -22.51
N ALA A 173 25.61 -8.21 -22.14
CA ALA A 173 24.62 -8.78 -21.23
C ALA A 173 24.91 -8.35 -19.79
N PRO A 174 23.91 -7.87 -19.02
CA PRO A 174 24.10 -7.43 -17.64
C PRO A 174 24.01 -8.61 -16.65
N GLN A 175 24.94 -9.57 -16.73
CA GLN A 175 24.86 -10.83 -15.96
C GLN A 175 24.57 -10.63 -14.46
N LYS A 176 25.32 -9.75 -13.77
CA LYS A 176 25.16 -9.53 -12.32
C LYS A 176 23.95 -8.67 -11.94
N SER A 177 23.37 -7.93 -12.87
CA SER A 177 22.31 -6.94 -12.57
C SER A 177 21.03 -7.17 -13.36
N LEU A 178 20.89 -8.30 -14.03
CA LEU A 178 19.73 -8.62 -14.88
C LEU A 178 18.43 -8.55 -14.09
N GLN A 179 18.34 -9.28 -12.97
CA GLN A 179 17.13 -9.30 -12.13
C GLN A 179 16.74 -7.91 -11.63
N ARG A 180 17.74 -7.10 -11.30
CA ARG A 180 17.54 -5.71 -10.85
C ARG A 180 17.01 -4.80 -11.96
N ILE A 181 17.53 -4.96 -13.17
CA ILE A 181 17.06 -4.27 -14.38
C ILE A 181 15.61 -4.65 -14.69
N LEU A 182 15.28 -5.94 -14.62
CA LEU A 182 13.91 -6.43 -14.86
C LEU A 182 12.93 -5.87 -13.82
N THR A 183 13.30 -5.92 -12.54
CA THR A 183 12.47 -5.41 -11.44
C THR A 183 12.22 -3.90 -11.57
N LEU A 184 13.24 -3.10 -11.92
CA LEU A 184 13.05 -1.66 -12.16
C LEU A 184 12.16 -1.37 -13.36
N TYR A 185 12.26 -2.21 -14.40
CA TYR A 185 11.45 -2.06 -15.60
C TYR A 185 9.96 -2.34 -15.33
N GLU A 186 9.65 -3.28 -14.45
CA GLU A 186 8.29 -3.67 -14.04
C GLU A 186 7.71 -2.80 -12.92
N MET A 187 8.52 -1.96 -12.29
CA MET A 187 8.12 -1.12 -11.17
C MET A 187 7.05 -0.08 -11.57
N HIS A 188 6.21 0.29 -10.61
CA HIS A 188 5.15 1.28 -10.82
C HIS A 188 5.69 2.56 -11.49
N PRO A 189 5.06 3.07 -12.58
CA PRO A 189 5.49 4.27 -13.30
C PRO A 189 5.73 5.50 -12.41
N GLY A 190 4.94 5.63 -11.33
CA GLY A 190 5.07 6.71 -10.37
C GLY A 190 6.47 6.80 -9.74
N VAL A 191 7.15 5.68 -9.48
CA VAL A 191 8.50 5.69 -8.87
C VAL A 191 9.50 6.43 -9.75
N HIS A 192 9.47 6.19 -11.05
CA HIS A 192 10.40 6.82 -11.99
C HIS A 192 10.10 8.30 -12.22
N ARG A 193 8.82 8.70 -12.15
CA ARG A 193 8.42 10.11 -12.18
C ARG A 193 8.91 10.83 -10.92
N VAL A 194 8.74 10.23 -9.75
CA VAL A 194 9.24 10.76 -8.48
C VAL A 194 10.76 10.92 -8.52
N LYS A 195 11.51 9.89 -8.96
CA LYS A 195 12.96 9.97 -9.12
C LYS A 195 13.39 11.14 -10.01
N LYS A 196 12.78 11.28 -11.18
CA LYS A 196 13.10 12.36 -12.12
C LYS A 196 12.81 13.74 -11.52
N PHE A 197 11.69 13.89 -10.84
CA PHE A 197 11.34 15.13 -10.15
C PHE A 197 12.37 15.48 -9.07
N LEU A 198 12.73 14.53 -8.21
CA LEU A 198 13.75 14.77 -7.17
C LEU A 198 15.13 15.12 -7.76
N THR A 199 15.42 14.62 -8.97
CA THR A 199 16.66 14.96 -9.69
C THR A 199 16.58 16.32 -10.40
N ASN A 200 15.38 16.77 -10.79
CA ASN A 200 15.14 18.06 -11.45
C ASN A 200 13.76 18.64 -11.08
N PRO A 201 13.67 19.39 -9.97
CA PRO A 201 12.39 19.83 -9.39
C PRO A 201 11.62 20.87 -10.21
N GLN A 202 12.26 21.52 -11.19
CA GLN A 202 11.72 22.72 -11.86
C GLN A 202 10.51 22.47 -12.77
N ARG A 203 10.07 21.21 -12.97
CA ARG A 203 9.06 20.90 -14.01
C ARG A 203 7.64 20.75 -13.49
N HIS A 204 7.40 20.23 -12.29
CA HIS A 204 6.05 20.12 -11.70
C HIS A 204 6.14 19.97 -10.17
N PRO A 205 5.90 21.01 -9.35
CA PRO A 205 5.88 20.85 -7.91
C PRO A 205 4.75 19.89 -7.50
N PRO A 206 5.00 18.88 -6.66
CA PRO A 206 3.96 17.99 -6.17
C PRO A 206 2.99 18.77 -5.30
N ARG A 207 1.76 18.25 -5.21
CA ARG A 207 0.82 18.68 -4.19
C ARG A 207 1.38 18.35 -2.80
N THR A 208 1.53 19.37 -1.96
CA THR A 208 2.11 19.25 -0.61
C THR A 208 1.07 19.10 0.49
N ASP A 209 -0.21 19.21 0.15
CA ASP A 209 -1.37 19.06 1.03
C ASP A 209 -1.75 17.59 1.30
N ARG A 210 -1.06 16.64 0.66
CA ARG A 210 -1.25 15.21 0.93
C ARG A 210 -0.70 14.83 2.30
N ASP A 211 -1.49 14.04 3.03
CA ASP A 211 -1.21 13.56 4.37
C ASP A 211 -0.85 12.06 4.32
N VAL A 212 0.43 11.79 4.02
CA VAL A 212 0.97 10.43 4.03
C VAL A 212 1.01 9.82 5.43
N ASP A 213 0.92 10.64 6.49
CA ASP A 213 0.96 10.17 7.88
C ASP A 213 -0.28 9.33 8.22
N ARG A 214 -1.34 9.42 7.41
CA ARG A 214 -2.54 8.59 7.52
C ARG A 214 -2.36 7.18 6.96
N MET A 215 -1.39 6.97 6.07
CA MET A 215 -1.13 5.66 5.49
C MET A 215 -0.53 4.73 6.55
N PRO A 216 -0.76 3.41 6.49
CA PRO A 216 -0.09 2.49 7.40
C PRO A 216 1.44 2.61 7.27
N HIS A 217 2.18 2.55 8.39
CA HIS A 217 3.64 2.62 8.41
C HIS A 217 4.25 1.35 8.99
N ALA A 218 5.36 0.90 8.39
CA ALA A 218 6.23 -0.13 8.95
C ALA A 218 7.64 0.44 9.08
N TRP A 219 8.21 0.37 10.28
CA TRP A 219 9.55 0.93 10.59
C TRP A 219 9.70 2.42 10.25
N GLY A 220 8.61 3.18 10.39
CA GLY A 220 8.59 4.61 10.07
C GLY A 220 8.52 4.93 8.57
N GLU A 221 8.47 3.92 7.69
CA GLU A 221 8.23 4.11 6.26
C GLU A 221 6.74 3.88 5.94
N PRO A 222 6.08 4.80 5.20
CA PRO A 222 4.70 4.61 4.77
C PRO A 222 4.59 3.43 3.78
N ILE A 223 3.48 2.71 3.87
CA ILE A 223 3.14 1.59 3.00
C ILE A 223 2.10 2.04 1.99
N MET A 224 2.48 1.99 0.70
CA MET A 224 1.62 2.30 -0.43
C MET A 224 0.65 1.14 -0.68
N VAL A 225 -0.50 1.18 0.00
CA VAL A 225 -1.55 0.16 -0.12
C VAL A 225 -2.24 0.28 -1.49
N PRO A 226 -2.32 -0.79 -2.30
CA PRO A 226 -2.98 -0.76 -3.61
C PRO A 226 -4.35 -0.08 -3.56
N ASP A 227 -4.62 0.74 -4.56
CA ASP A 227 -5.88 1.51 -4.70
C ASP A 227 -6.14 2.58 -3.63
N GLU A 228 -5.23 2.79 -2.66
CA GLU A 228 -5.33 3.83 -1.63
C GLU A 228 -4.26 4.94 -1.75
N PHE A 229 -3.39 4.88 -2.76
CA PHE A 229 -2.37 5.90 -3.03
C PHE A 229 -2.43 6.39 -4.48
N ASP A 230 -1.89 7.59 -4.71
CA ASP A 230 -1.56 8.11 -6.02
C ASP A 230 -0.08 8.52 -6.15
N GLN A 231 0.28 9.14 -7.27
CA GLN A 231 1.65 9.58 -7.49
C GLN A 231 2.07 10.71 -6.53
N ASP A 232 1.16 11.59 -6.12
CA ASP A 232 1.46 12.69 -5.21
C ASP A 232 1.81 12.14 -3.82
N ASP A 233 1.12 11.09 -3.37
CA ASP A 233 1.47 10.39 -2.12
C ASP A 233 2.90 9.82 -2.17
N MET A 234 3.29 9.21 -3.30
CA MET A 234 4.67 8.75 -3.50
C MET A 234 5.68 9.91 -3.47
N HIS A 235 5.33 11.07 -4.05
CA HIS A 235 6.18 12.27 -4.00
C HIS A 235 6.36 12.77 -2.57
N VAL A 236 5.28 12.87 -1.81
CA VAL A 236 5.33 13.36 -0.42
C VAL A 236 6.12 12.39 0.44
N ALA A 237 5.88 11.07 0.32
CA ALA A 237 6.64 10.06 1.05
C ALA A 237 8.15 10.10 0.70
N ALA A 238 8.50 10.25 -0.57
CA ALA A 238 9.90 10.34 -0.99
C ALA A 238 10.58 11.67 -0.59
N SER A 239 9.81 12.70 -0.25
CA SER A 239 10.31 14.03 0.13
C SER A 239 10.34 14.24 1.66
N ARG A 240 9.75 13.33 2.44
CA ARG A 240 9.66 13.38 3.91
C ARG A 240 10.30 12.14 4.54
N GLY A 241 10.52 12.16 5.85
CA GLY A 241 10.81 10.98 6.69
C GLY A 241 11.68 9.89 6.07
N GLY A 242 13.00 10.09 5.97
CA GLY A 242 13.93 9.09 5.40
C GLY A 242 13.91 8.95 3.86
N GLY A 243 12.91 9.52 3.18
CA GLY A 243 12.80 9.56 1.73
C GLY A 243 12.49 8.18 1.10
N SER A 244 11.90 7.29 1.88
CA SER A 244 11.56 5.92 1.48
C SER A 244 10.11 5.56 1.78
N PHE A 245 9.59 4.59 1.03
CA PHE A 245 8.26 4.03 1.23
C PHE A 245 8.21 2.58 0.76
N TRP A 246 7.31 1.79 1.34
CA TRP A 246 7.06 0.42 0.89
C TRP A 246 6.08 0.42 -0.27
N LEU A 247 6.42 -0.26 -1.36
CA LEU A 247 5.56 -0.40 -2.53
C LEU A 247 5.42 -1.87 -2.92
N GLN A 248 4.18 -2.33 -3.15
CA GLN A 248 3.95 -3.68 -3.63
C GLN A 248 4.45 -3.86 -5.07
N HIS A 249 5.29 -4.87 -5.26
CA HIS A 249 5.73 -5.39 -6.54
C HIS A 249 4.99 -6.69 -6.84
N LYS A 250 4.59 -6.88 -8.11
CA LYS A 250 3.77 -8.01 -8.56
C LYS A 250 4.31 -9.37 -8.10
N ASP A 251 5.61 -9.60 -8.31
CA ASP A 251 6.23 -10.93 -8.09
C ASP A 251 7.18 -10.98 -6.89
N ARG A 252 7.36 -9.87 -6.16
CA ARG A 252 8.36 -9.76 -5.07
C ARG A 252 7.80 -9.29 -3.73
N GLY A 253 6.49 -9.11 -3.63
CA GLY A 253 5.88 -8.50 -2.44
C GLY A 253 6.29 -7.03 -2.30
N TYR A 254 6.35 -6.52 -1.08
CA TYR A 254 6.69 -5.12 -0.84
C TYR A 254 8.19 -4.87 -0.96
N LEU A 255 8.58 -3.84 -1.70
CA LEU A 255 9.95 -3.35 -1.82
C LEU A 255 10.07 -2.00 -1.12
N SER A 256 11.18 -1.74 -0.41
CA SER A 256 11.48 -0.40 0.08
C SER A 256 12.02 0.42 -1.08
N ILE A 257 11.32 1.48 -1.45
CA ILE A 257 11.63 2.36 -2.56
C ILE A 257 12.24 3.64 -2.01
N ASN A 258 13.45 3.98 -2.44
CA ASN A 258 14.09 5.27 -2.17
C ASN A 258 14.54 5.91 -3.50
N PRO A 259 13.69 6.76 -4.11
CA PRO A 259 13.94 7.31 -5.44
C PRO A 259 15.18 8.23 -5.51
N SER A 260 15.58 8.82 -4.38
CA SER A 260 16.73 9.74 -4.29
C SER A 260 18.08 9.03 -4.49
N THR A 261 18.13 7.72 -4.22
CA THR A 261 19.37 6.94 -4.31
C THR A 261 19.59 6.35 -5.71
N LEU A 262 20.84 6.00 -6.03
CA LEU A 262 21.16 5.23 -7.25
C LEU A 262 20.45 3.87 -7.26
N ASP A 263 20.32 3.29 -6.08
CA ASP A 263 19.72 2.00 -5.81
C ASP A 263 18.27 2.19 -5.36
N VAL A 264 17.42 2.53 -6.33
CA VAL A 264 16.02 2.95 -6.15
C VAL A 264 15.19 2.03 -5.27
N TYR A 265 15.54 0.75 -5.17
CA TYR A 265 14.87 -0.17 -4.27
C TYR A 265 15.82 -1.12 -3.54
N LYS A 266 15.29 -1.63 -2.43
CA LYS A 266 15.85 -2.74 -1.65
C LYS A 266 14.76 -3.77 -1.38
N GLU A 267 15.16 -5.04 -1.36
CA GLU A 267 14.27 -6.12 -0.91
C GLU A 267 14.13 -6.06 0.62
N PRO A 268 12.94 -6.37 1.17
CA PRO A 268 12.73 -6.38 2.60
C PRO A 268 13.53 -7.52 3.24
N THR A 269 14.00 -7.30 4.47
CA THR A 269 14.43 -8.42 5.33
C THR A 269 13.20 -9.24 5.74
N ASN A 270 13.39 -10.48 6.19
CA ASN A 270 12.27 -11.30 6.71
C ASN A 270 11.49 -10.57 7.81
N HIS A 271 12.21 -9.92 8.74
CA HIS A 271 11.60 -9.14 9.80
C HIS A 271 10.78 -7.94 9.26
N ALA A 272 11.29 -7.25 8.22
CA ALA A 272 10.55 -6.15 7.60
C ALA A 272 9.28 -6.67 6.91
N ALA A 273 9.36 -7.81 6.20
CA ALA A 273 8.21 -8.42 5.54
C ALA A 273 7.12 -8.87 6.54
N GLU A 274 7.52 -9.46 7.67
CA GLU A 274 6.61 -9.84 8.75
C GLU A 274 5.93 -8.61 9.38
N GLU A 275 6.68 -7.54 9.59
CA GLU A 275 6.16 -6.29 10.12
C GLU A 275 5.15 -5.65 9.17
N ILE A 276 5.46 -5.57 7.87
CA ILE A 276 4.53 -5.06 6.85
C ILE A 276 3.23 -5.88 6.87
N ALA A 277 3.33 -7.21 6.91
CA ALA A 277 2.16 -8.08 6.97
C ALA A 277 1.34 -7.88 8.25
N ARG A 278 2.00 -7.68 9.40
CA ARG A 278 1.35 -7.40 10.68
C ARG A 278 0.61 -6.06 10.64
N VAL A 279 1.27 -5.00 10.16
CA VAL A 279 0.71 -3.66 10.05
C VAL A 279 -0.49 -3.65 9.12
N LEU A 280 -0.38 -4.23 7.92
CA LEU A 280 -1.50 -4.27 6.95
C LEU A 280 -2.71 -5.01 7.50
N ARG A 281 -2.52 -6.19 8.12
CA ARG A 281 -3.62 -6.93 8.76
C ARG A 281 -4.27 -6.12 9.89
N GLY A 282 -3.45 -5.48 10.72
CA GLY A 282 -3.93 -4.65 11.83
C GLY A 282 -4.69 -3.42 11.36
N TYR A 283 -4.14 -2.71 10.37
CA TYR A 283 -4.76 -1.55 9.74
C TYR A 283 -6.10 -1.91 9.11
N ASP A 284 -6.19 -3.00 8.33
CA ASP A 284 -7.45 -3.44 7.73
C ASP A 284 -8.48 -3.87 8.77
N ALA A 285 -8.05 -4.54 9.84
CA ALA A 285 -8.93 -4.93 10.92
C ALA A 285 -9.49 -3.70 11.65
N ASP A 286 -8.65 -2.74 12.01
CA ASP A 286 -9.06 -1.52 12.69
C ASP A 286 -9.86 -0.59 11.78
N LYS A 287 -9.56 -0.54 10.47
CA LYS A 287 -10.33 0.21 9.47
C LYS A 287 -11.76 -0.32 9.40
N LYS A 288 -11.94 -1.64 9.38
CA LYS A 288 -13.28 -2.28 9.43
C LYS A 288 -13.95 -2.07 10.80
N ALA A 289 -13.19 -2.17 11.89
CA ALA A 289 -13.71 -2.11 13.25
C ALA A 289 -14.05 -0.68 13.72
N TYR A 290 -13.34 0.35 13.26
CA TYR A 290 -13.39 1.71 13.81
C TYR A 290 -13.36 2.84 12.77
N ASP A 291 -13.24 2.54 11.47
CA ASP A 291 -13.04 3.48 10.35
C ASP A 291 -11.56 3.85 10.09
N LYS A 292 -11.29 4.44 8.91
CA LYS A 292 -9.97 4.75 8.35
C LYS A 292 -9.18 5.73 9.21
N GLU A 293 -9.81 6.81 9.66
CA GLU A 293 -9.15 7.84 10.47
C GLU A 293 -8.66 7.28 11.81
N PHE A 294 -9.37 6.29 12.35
CA PHE A 294 -8.93 5.61 13.55
C PHE A 294 -7.78 4.62 13.25
N ALA A 295 -7.91 3.83 12.18
CA ALA A 295 -6.86 2.90 11.77
C ALA A 295 -5.53 3.64 11.52
N SER A 296 -5.60 4.81 10.92
CA SER A 296 -4.45 5.68 10.65
C SER A 296 -3.84 6.31 11.91
N LEU A 297 -4.63 6.52 12.97
CA LEU A 297 -4.12 6.97 14.26
C LEU A 297 -3.21 5.90 14.90
N ARG A 298 -3.58 4.62 14.80
CA ARG A 298 -2.84 3.52 15.43
C ARG A 298 -1.72 2.95 14.59
N TRP A 299 -1.95 2.79 13.29
CA TRP A 299 -1.03 2.13 12.36
C TRP A 299 -0.35 3.10 11.40
N GLY A 300 -0.70 4.38 11.44
CA GLY A 300 -0.08 5.40 10.59
C GLY A 300 1.29 5.84 11.08
N ALA A 301 1.70 7.06 10.73
CA ALA A 301 3.00 7.57 11.14
C ALA A 301 3.13 7.56 12.67
N PRO A 302 4.31 7.21 13.22
CA PRO A 302 4.57 7.25 14.65
C PRO A 302 4.19 8.61 15.24
N LEU A 303 3.43 8.58 16.34
CA LEU A 303 2.97 9.81 17.00
C LEU A 303 4.07 10.31 17.94
N ASN A 304 4.62 11.50 17.66
CA ASN A 304 5.45 12.23 18.60
C ASN A 304 4.56 12.91 19.64
N LEU A 305 4.09 12.11 20.62
CA LEU A 305 3.26 12.62 21.70
C LEU A 305 4.14 13.12 22.83
N GLU A 306 4.46 14.42 22.81
CA GLU A 306 4.96 15.12 23.98
C GLU A 306 3.79 15.34 24.94
N VAL A 307 3.54 14.38 25.84
CA VAL A 307 2.47 14.50 26.82
C VAL A 307 3.00 15.30 28.02
N PRO A 308 2.53 16.53 28.27
CA PRO A 308 2.99 17.32 29.42
C PRO A 308 2.82 16.53 30.71
N SER A 309 3.81 16.55 31.62
CA SER A 309 3.75 15.81 32.88
C SER A 309 2.52 16.13 33.75
N GLN A 310 1.87 17.28 33.52
CA GLN A 310 0.67 17.73 34.23
C GLN A 310 -0.65 17.17 33.71
N THR A 311 -0.77 16.75 32.44
CA THR A 311 -1.97 16.03 31.96
C THR A 311 -2.05 14.59 32.49
N GLN A 312 -1.03 14.16 33.24
CA GLN A 312 -0.78 12.77 33.61
C GLN A 312 -1.36 12.34 34.96
N SER A 313 -1.61 13.24 35.91
CA SER A 313 -1.99 12.87 37.29
C SER A 313 -3.39 13.33 37.72
N THR A 314 -3.97 14.31 37.05
CA THR A 314 -5.33 14.74 37.40
C THR A 314 -6.31 13.77 36.74
N LEU A 315 -7.07 13.04 37.56
CA LEU A 315 -8.36 12.45 37.19
C LEU A 315 -9.26 13.59 36.69
N ARG A 316 -9.07 14.02 35.44
CA ARG A 316 -9.92 15.03 34.84
C ARG A 316 -11.35 14.49 34.88
N ALA A 317 -12.29 15.37 35.20
CA ALA A 317 -13.67 14.97 35.37
C ALA A 317 -14.15 14.28 34.09
N PHE A 318 -14.92 13.21 34.24
CA PHE A 318 -15.49 12.44 33.12
C PHE A 318 -16.22 13.29 32.06
N THR A 319 -16.67 14.47 32.45
CA THR A 319 -17.31 15.46 31.58
C THR A 319 -16.38 16.10 30.56
N THR A 320 -15.08 16.21 30.86
CA THR A 320 -14.15 17.04 30.07
C THR A 320 -13.52 16.33 28.88
N TYR A 321 -13.82 15.05 28.66
CA TYR A 321 -13.21 14.31 27.55
C TYR A 321 -13.92 14.58 26.23
N PRO A 322 -13.17 14.81 25.14
CA PRO A 322 -13.73 14.91 23.80
C PRO A 322 -14.50 13.66 23.41
N ARG A 323 -15.56 13.87 22.63
CA ARG A 323 -16.49 12.83 22.15
C ARG A 323 -16.62 12.98 20.66
N PHE A 324 -16.27 11.92 19.93
CA PHE A 324 -16.19 11.96 18.49
C PHE A 324 -17.08 10.90 17.87
N ALA A 325 -17.82 11.26 16.81
CA ALA A 325 -18.39 10.27 15.92
C ALA A 325 -17.30 9.77 14.96
N SER A 326 -17.18 8.45 14.82
CA SER A 326 -16.16 7.79 13.98
C SER A 326 -16.14 8.25 12.52
N ASN A 327 -17.27 8.72 11.97
CA ASN A 327 -17.41 9.16 10.59
C ASN A 327 -17.21 10.68 10.38
N VAL A 328 -16.92 11.44 11.44
CA VAL A 328 -16.81 12.91 11.38
C VAL A 328 -15.41 13.39 11.80
N VAL A 329 -14.80 12.73 12.77
CA VAL A 329 -13.51 13.15 13.32
C VAL A 329 -12.36 12.83 12.37
N ASN A 330 -11.41 13.74 12.23
CA ASN A 330 -10.17 13.51 11.49
C ASN A 330 -9.02 13.04 12.39
N ARG A 331 -7.96 12.46 11.81
CA ARG A 331 -6.79 11.98 12.55
C ARG A 331 -6.16 13.05 13.47
N GLN A 332 -6.04 14.30 13.02
CA GLN A 332 -5.38 15.36 13.79
C GLN A 332 -6.16 15.71 15.06
N GLU A 333 -7.49 15.85 14.96
CA GLU A 333 -8.36 16.09 16.12
C GLU A 333 -8.24 15.00 17.19
N MET A 334 -8.04 13.74 16.77
CA MET A 334 -7.79 12.63 17.69
C MET A 334 -6.40 12.69 18.33
N ILE A 335 -5.37 13.11 17.59
CA ILE A 335 -4.02 13.33 18.13
C ILE A 335 -4.06 14.43 19.19
N ASP A 336 -4.67 15.57 18.85
CA ASP A 336 -4.78 16.73 19.75
C ASP A 336 -5.51 16.32 21.04
N ALA A 337 -6.62 15.56 20.91
CA ALA A 337 -7.35 15.05 22.07
C ALA A 337 -6.51 14.10 22.95
N LEU A 338 -5.66 13.27 22.35
CA LEU A 338 -4.74 12.39 23.09
C LEU A 338 -3.61 13.19 23.76
N GLN A 339 -3.07 14.22 23.12
CA GLN A 339 -2.04 15.08 23.69
C GLN A 339 -2.58 15.91 24.87
N GLU A 340 -3.75 16.54 24.68
CA GLU A 340 -4.33 17.45 25.67
C GLU A 340 -4.99 16.71 26.84
N HIS A 341 -5.70 15.61 26.56
CA HIS A 341 -6.53 14.94 27.57
C HIS A 341 -6.06 13.53 27.93
N GLY A 342 -5.09 12.96 27.19
CA GLY A 342 -4.66 11.57 27.35
C GLY A 342 -5.70 10.52 26.92
N ARG A 343 -6.93 10.95 26.60
CA ARG A 343 -8.05 10.10 26.23
C ARG A 343 -9.20 10.84 25.56
N PHE A 344 -9.97 10.12 24.77
CA PHE A 344 -11.24 10.57 24.20
C PHE A 344 -12.23 9.40 24.07
N HIS A 345 -13.51 9.69 23.81
CA HIS A 345 -14.51 8.68 23.50
C HIS A 345 -14.88 8.70 22.02
N LEU A 346 -14.89 7.52 21.41
CA LEU A 346 -15.25 7.30 20.02
C LEU A 346 -16.59 6.58 19.92
N TYR A 347 -17.54 7.16 19.20
CA TYR A 347 -18.87 6.61 18.97
C TYR A 347 -18.95 6.06 17.55
N LYS A 348 -19.35 4.80 17.45
CA LYS A 348 -19.54 4.11 16.18
C LYS A 348 -20.96 3.62 16.04
N LYS A 349 -21.63 4.13 15.01
CA LYS A 349 -22.93 3.63 14.56
C LYS A 349 -22.72 2.68 13.39
N SER A 350 -23.02 1.39 13.60
CA SER A 350 -22.98 0.41 12.51
C SER A 350 -24.38 0.28 11.89
N ARG A 351 -24.46 -0.04 10.59
CA ARG A 351 -25.75 -0.25 9.90
C ARG A 351 -26.57 -1.31 10.64
N GLY A 352 -27.80 -0.95 11.01
CA GLY A 352 -28.73 -1.85 11.69
C GLY A 352 -28.35 -2.23 13.13
N ARG A 353 -27.36 -1.58 13.75
CA ARG A 353 -26.98 -1.83 15.15
C ARG A 353 -27.03 -0.55 15.97
N SER A 354 -27.20 -0.72 17.28
CA SER A 354 -27.06 0.39 18.23
C SER A 354 -25.65 0.95 18.19
N GLU A 355 -25.54 2.23 18.51
CA GLU A 355 -24.26 2.91 18.64
C GLU A 355 -23.44 2.26 19.76
N VAL A 356 -22.17 1.98 19.45
CA VAL A 356 -21.20 1.47 20.42
C VAL A 356 -20.18 2.57 20.69
N ALA A 357 -19.93 2.82 21.95
CA ALA A 357 -18.98 3.81 22.40
C ALA A 357 -17.71 3.13 22.94
N TYR A 358 -16.55 3.64 22.54
CA TYR A 358 -15.23 3.17 22.90
C TYR A 358 -14.46 4.26 23.63
N LYS A 359 -13.68 3.87 24.62
CA LYS A 359 -12.67 4.70 25.28
C LYS A 359 -11.34 4.46 24.59
N VAL A 360 -10.75 5.54 24.07
CA VAL A 360 -9.43 5.55 23.45
C VAL A 360 -8.48 6.27 24.40
N THR A 361 -7.38 5.62 24.76
CA THR A 361 -6.41 6.11 25.75
C THR A 361 -4.99 5.89 25.26
N LEU A 362 -4.09 6.80 25.61
CA LEU A 362 -2.65 6.57 25.42
C LEU A 362 -2.11 5.69 26.57
N ALA A 363 -1.66 4.47 26.24
CA ALA A 363 -0.98 3.58 27.15
C ALA A 363 0.54 3.81 27.11
N ARG A 364 1.20 3.70 28.27
CA ARG A 364 2.59 4.12 28.48
C ARG A 364 3.61 3.00 28.60
N ASP A 365 3.25 1.77 28.25
CA ASP A 365 4.27 0.73 28.15
C ASP A 365 5.24 1.16 27.05
N ALA A 366 6.55 1.01 27.22
CA ALA A 366 7.51 1.44 26.21
C ALA A 366 7.60 0.38 25.09
N PRO A 367 7.24 0.69 23.82
CA PRO A 367 6.88 2.00 23.26
C PRO A 367 5.39 2.38 23.45
N MET A 368 5.12 3.68 23.69
CA MET A 368 3.75 4.19 23.91
C MET A 368 2.81 3.75 22.79
N TYR A 369 1.60 3.31 23.14
CA TYR A 369 0.62 2.82 22.18
C TYR A 369 -0.80 3.27 22.51
N ILE A 370 -1.66 3.25 21.51
CA ILE A 370 -3.07 3.58 21.66
C ILE A 370 -3.85 2.33 22.09
N GLN A 371 -4.54 2.42 23.22
CA GLN A 371 -5.43 1.38 23.73
C GLN A 371 -6.89 1.77 23.50
N ILE A 372 -7.68 0.78 23.08
CA ILE A 372 -9.11 0.92 22.81
C ILE A 372 -9.85 -0.09 23.65
N LYS A 373 -10.86 0.36 24.39
CA LYS A 373 -11.74 -0.52 25.15
C LYS A 373 -13.18 -0.08 24.96
N PRO A 374 -14.15 -1.00 24.83
CA PRO A 374 -15.55 -0.62 24.95
C PRO A 374 -15.77 0.12 26.27
N LEU A 375 -16.60 1.17 26.24
CA LEU A 375 -17.02 1.82 27.48
C LEU A 375 -17.72 0.79 28.37
N SER A 376 -17.30 0.70 29.63
CA SER A 376 -17.89 -0.19 30.62
C SER A 376 -19.35 0.21 30.92
N THR A 377 -20.13 -0.70 31.47
CA THR A 377 -21.54 -0.45 31.84
C THR A 377 -21.69 0.78 32.74
N LYS A 378 -20.77 0.95 33.71
CA LYS A 378 -20.74 2.11 34.61
C LYS A 378 -20.47 3.40 33.86
N GLU A 379 -19.48 3.42 32.97
CA GLU A 379 -19.16 4.60 32.17
C GLU A 379 -20.31 4.97 31.22
N ARG A 380 -20.95 3.99 30.56
CA ARG A 380 -22.11 4.23 29.68
C ARG A 380 -23.29 4.85 30.43
N LEU A 381 -23.58 4.34 31.63
CA LEU A 381 -24.64 4.89 32.48
C LEU A 381 -24.29 6.31 32.92
N GLY A 382 -23.04 6.54 33.34
CA GLY A 382 -22.52 7.87 33.66
C GLY A 382 -22.69 8.85 32.50
N GLU A 383 -22.35 8.45 31.26
CA GLU A 383 -22.58 9.31 30.09
C GLU A 383 -24.04 9.59 29.84
N ARG A 384 -24.92 8.61 30.03
CA ARG A 384 -26.35 8.81 29.84
C ARG A 384 -26.88 9.85 30.83
N VAL A 385 -26.53 9.73 32.11
CA VAL A 385 -26.95 10.68 33.15
C VAL A 385 -26.39 12.08 32.84
N MET A 386 -25.09 12.20 32.57
CA MET A 386 -24.48 13.50 32.30
C MET A 386 -25.01 14.14 31.02
N SER A 387 -25.39 13.34 30.01
CA SER A 387 -26.01 13.84 28.79
C SER A 387 -27.42 14.37 29.04
N VAL A 388 -28.24 13.67 29.84
CA VAL A 388 -29.58 14.13 30.23
C VAL A 388 -29.51 15.42 31.05
N LEU A 389 -28.50 15.55 31.92
CA LEU A 389 -28.24 16.75 32.70
C LEU A 389 -27.64 17.91 31.87
N GLY A 390 -27.43 17.74 30.56
CA GLY A 390 -26.82 18.75 29.68
C GLY A 390 -25.35 19.05 29.99
N LYS A 391 -24.69 18.24 30.82
CA LYS A 391 -23.29 18.42 31.23
C LYS A 391 -22.30 17.93 30.16
N ILE A 392 -22.75 17.04 29.28
CA ILE A 392 -21.99 16.56 28.13
C ILE A 392 -22.90 16.48 26.90
N ARG A 393 -22.32 16.65 25.71
CA ARG A 393 -22.99 16.43 24.43
C ARG A 393 -22.44 15.15 23.80
N LYS A 394 -23.35 14.26 23.38
CA LYS A 394 -23.00 13.09 22.56
C LYS A 394 -23.11 13.47 21.07
N PRO A 395 -22.30 12.84 20.20
CA PRO A 395 -22.33 13.11 18.77
C PRO A 395 -23.68 12.80 18.12
#